data_AF-A0A7Y2MGL4-F1
#
_entry.id   AF-A0A7Y2MGL4-F1
#
_cell.length_a   1.000
_cell.length_b   1.000
_cell.length_c   1.000
_cell.angle_alpha   90.00
_cell.angle_beta   90.00
_cell.angle_gamma   90.00
#
_symmetry.space_group_name_H-M   'P 1'
#
loop_
_entity.id
_entity.type
_entity.pdbx_description
1 polymer ?
#
loop_
_entity_poly.entity_id
_entity_poly.type
_entity_poly.pdbx_seq_one_letter_code
_entity_poly.pdbx_strand_id
1 'polypeptide(L)'
;MNQLLQDMDLDFATAPGARLITKLALKDGGVDPLGLRQINLDLMDRAIPGINNTTVFIRPYAFMAWAWWKTNDLLSNGGKKDIDSAAAKDFVMRLEVIYAWSHMLAGGRDLPGMAVLRSCMPMDGGAPFTFKGANWETVKKKRQASTSIMDAIQYGPSIKALGYLEQTSVIGVFRPTEQVMPAVRAIDAIVSRSAIRHMVEPGVVTFRPEEVESLNDALPPSEPSNEERDVFRRLFEPGRETGRTDFTRRNDTLALVLEAINATPDGLTVPELRTVLASGVLPGGRALVRAGSNDTGLLATWLLMSSLQVRQLQRLALESMLVWIEVMIRTNGGSASTDALVAMALRQAEDFDKDLAGPTVGDLLTTLAQRCEDRGWPSAAATGETNFVALSNRLSLAQRGGPGSYETIPGLVLSALGYVQAMYAALKQEGADDGRLGELGGRSDRFPISLQHRRLLSLTEATVETLWRELIETWVIGQHVRWSVARNGDGTQRLRLALGDSGWLSVHKRLSGPFGPTPDRLLSALSLAAQCSMIARDDTDAEPRFMAGGN
;
A
#
# COMPACT_ATOMS: atom_id res chain seq x y z
N MET A 1 21.25 29.96 -11.76
CA MET A 1 21.38 28.49 -11.77
C MET A 1 21.44 28.07 -10.32
N ASN A 2 20.58 27.17 -9.85
CA ASN A 2 20.59 26.78 -8.44
C ASN A 2 21.70 25.74 -8.19
N GLN A 3 22.50 25.94 -7.15
CA GLN A 3 23.52 24.96 -6.71
C GLN A 3 22.90 23.92 -5.77
N LEU A 4 23.32 22.66 -5.90
CA LEU A 4 23.00 21.58 -4.96
C LEU A 4 24.00 21.56 -3.80
N LEU A 5 23.63 20.92 -2.69
CA LEU A 5 24.50 20.80 -1.49
C LEU A 5 25.84 20.12 -1.81
N GLN A 6 25.80 19.12 -2.69
CA GLN A 6 26.99 18.36 -3.13
C GLN A 6 27.97 19.22 -3.94
N ASP A 7 27.46 20.16 -4.73
CA ASP A 7 28.29 21.10 -5.50
C ASP A 7 29.03 22.04 -4.54
N MET A 8 28.36 22.45 -3.45
CA MET A 8 28.96 23.29 -2.43
C MET A 8 30.01 22.56 -1.60
N ASP A 9 29.76 21.31 -1.20
CA ASP A 9 30.76 20.51 -0.47
C ASP A 9 32.03 20.31 -1.31
N LEU A 10 31.86 20.06 -2.62
CA LEU A 10 32.97 19.94 -3.56
C LEU A 10 33.71 21.28 -3.76
N ASP A 11 32.97 22.38 -3.87
CA ASP A 11 33.54 23.73 -3.99
C ASP A 11 34.33 24.12 -2.73
N PHE A 12 33.82 23.80 -1.54
CA PHE A 12 34.51 24.06 -0.26
C PHE A 12 35.76 23.19 -0.09
N ALA A 13 35.74 21.96 -0.59
CA ALA A 13 36.89 21.06 -0.54
C ALA A 13 38.02 21.49 -1.49
N THR A 14 37.71 22.23 -2.56
CA THR A 14 38.67 22.54 -3.64
C THR A 14 39.24 23.96 -3.60
N ALA A 15 38.60 24.92 -2.94
CA ALA A 15 39.13 26.28 -2.79
C ALA A 15 38.65 26.98 -1.50
N PRO A 16 39.48 27.05 -0.43
CA PRO A 16 39.09 27.72 0.82
C PRO A 16 38.99 29.25 0.63
N GLY A 17 37.86 29.85 1.04
CA GLY A 17 37.62 31.30 1.01
C GLY A 17 36.13 31.68 1.12
N ALA A 18 35.85 32.96 1.38
CA ALA A 18 34.47 33.48 1.44
C ALA A 18 33.84 33.55 0.04
N ARG A 19 32.62 33.03 -0.11
CA ARG A 19 31.88 32.97 -1.38
C ARG A 19 30.44 33.48 -1.22
N LEU A 20 29.95 34.18 -2.23
CA LEU A 20 28.54 34.46 -2.41
C LEU A 20 27.87 33.22 -3.00
N ILE A 21 27.17 32.46 -2.15
CA ILE A 21 26.40 31.29 -2.58
C ILE A 21 25.05 31.77 -3.12
N THR A 22 24.70 31.32 -4.33
CA THR A 22 23.36 31.56 -4.89
C THR A 22 22.32 30.75 -4.11
N LYS A 23 21.04 31.13 -4.18
CA LYS A 23 19.96 30.50 -3.39
C LYS A 23 20.03 28.97 -3.45
N LEU A 24 20.31 28.35 -2.30
CA LEU A 24 20.40 26.91 -2.13
C LEU A 24 19.07 26.26 -2.59
N ALA A 25 19.13 25.34 -3.55
CA ALA A 25 17.96 24.55 -3.92
C ALA A 25 17.96 23.25 -3.12
N LEU A 26 17.36 23.30 -1.94
CA LEU A 26 16.96 22.08 -1.25
C LEU A 26 15.77 21.47 -1.99
N LYS A 27 15.84 20.16 -2.25
CA LYS A 27 14.65 19.42 -2.70
C LYS A 27 13.78 19.19 -1.48
N ASP A 28 12.62 19.83 -1.44
CA ASP A 28 11.58 19.50 -0.47
C ASP A 28 11.16 18.04 -0.69
N GLY A 29 11.23 17.20 0.34
CA GLY A 29 10.86 15.79 0.23
C GLY A 29 10.62 15.12 1.57
N GLY A 30 10.11 13.89 1.52
CA GLY A 30 9.72 13.12 2.71
C GLY A 30 8.27 12.69 2.64
N VAL A 31 8.05 11.44 2.20
CA VAL A 31 6.71 10.82 2.05
C VAL A 31 6.16 10.31 3.39
N ASP A 32 6.99 10.28 4.43
CA ASP A 32 6.66 9.77 5.77
C ASP A 32 7.30 10.69 6.82
N PRO A 33 6.70 11.86 7.11
CA PRO A 33 7.33 12.92 7.91
C PRO A 33 7.42 12.58 9.41
N LEU A 34 6.64 11.61 9.89
CA LEU A 34 6.70 11.11 11.27
C LEU A 34 7.41 9.74 11.37
N GLY A 35 7.76 9.12 10.24
CA GLY A 35 8.38 7.80 10.24
C GLY A 35 7.43 6.68 10.65
N LEU A 36 6.12 6.89 10.66
CA LEU A 36 5.16 5.94 11.24
C LEU A 36 4.78 4.83 10.26
N ARG A 37 4.94 5.06 8.95
CA ARG A 37 4.45 4.17 7.90
C ARG A 37 5.07 2.78 7.90
N GLN A 38 6.34 2.65 8.33
CA GLN A 38 7.06 1.38 8.21
C GLN A 38 6.42 0.25 9.02
N ILE A 39 5.96 0.51 10.25
CA ILE A 39 5.31 -0.54 11.07
C ILE A 39 4.07 -1.10 10.33
N ASN A 40 3.29 -0.24 9.67
CA ASN A 40 2.11 -0.68 8.91
C ASN A 40 2.52 -1.54 7.72
N LEU A 41 3.60 -1.17 7.02
CA LEU A 41 4.15 -1.98 5.93
C LEU A 41 4.64 -3.34 6.43
N ASP A 42 5.32 -3.38 7.58
CA ASP A 42 5.79 -4.62 8.20
C ASP A 42 4.62 -5.54 8.58
N LEU A 43 3.53 -4.99 9.13
CA LEU A 43 2.28 -5.74 9.42
C LEU A 43 1.60 -6.23 8.13
N MET A 44 1.56 -5.42 7.08
CA MET A 44 1.00 -5.81 5.77
C MET A 44 1.80 -6.93 5.10
N ASP A 45 3.13 -6.85 5.18
CA ASP A 45 4.02 -7.89 4.69
C ASP A 45 3.84 -9.21 5.43
N ARG A 46 3.42 -9.17 6.70
CA ARG A 46 3.05 -10.36 7.45
C ARG A 46 1.66 -10.88 7.08
N ALA A 47 0.69 -10.01 6.84
CA ALA A 47 -0.70 -10.39 6.58
C ALA A 47 -0.89 -10.98 5.18
N ILE A 48 -0.51 -10.24 4.14
CA ILE A 48 -0.72 -10.65 2.74
C ILE A 48 0.64 -10.62 2.01
N PRO A 49 1.57 -11.54 2.32
CA PRO A 49 2.87 -11.60 1.63
C PRO A 49 2.73 -12.10 0.20
N GLY A 50 3.74 -11.78 -0.62
CA GLY A 50 3.95 -12.42 -1.92
C GLY A 50 3.04 -11.95 -3.06
N ILE A 51 2.20 -10.93 -2.87
CA ILE A 51 1.51 -10.20 -3.94
C ILE A 51 1.75 -8.69 -3.82
N ASN A 52 1.41 -7.90 -4.83
CA ASN A 52 1.55 -6.44 -4.77
C ASN A 52 0.22 -5.72 -4.64
N ASN A 53 0.23 -4.47 -4.19
CA ASN A 53 -0.99 -3.66 -4.02
C ASN A 53 -1.54 -3.09 -5.35
N THR A 54 -0.89 -3.38 -6.48
CA THR A 54 -1.29 -2.97 -7.83
C THR A 54 -1.67 -4.14 -8.74
N THR A 55 -1.54 -5.39 -8.29
CA THR A 55 -1.80 -6.59 -9.10
C THR A 55 -3.26 -7.01 -8.99
N VAL A 56 -4.07 -6.68 -9.99
CA VAL A 56 -5.52 -6.96 -10.00
C VAL A 56 -5.96 -7.99 -11.05
N PHE A 57 -5.05 -8.44 -11.93
CA PHE A 57 -5.35 -9.47 -12.93
C PHE A 57 -4.41 -10.69 -12.88
N ILE A 58 -4.93 -11.86 -13.22
CA ILE A 58 -4.23 -13.14 -13.29
C ILE A 58 -3.54 -13.35 -14.65
N ARG A 59 -4.11 -12.82 -15.74
CA ARG A 59 -3.54 -12.97 -17.10
C ARG A 59 -2.08 -12.51 -17.22
N PRO A 60 -1.64 -11.39 -16.61
CA PRO A 60 -0.22 -11.02 -16.60
C PRO A 60 0.72 -12.11 -16.05
N TYR A 61 0.27 -12.94 -15.09
CA TYR A 61 1.06 -14.07 -14.59
C TYR A 61 1.27 -15.13 -15.68
N ALA A 62 0.19 -15.55 -16.35
CA ALA A 62 0.22 -16.54 -17.41
C ALA A 62 0.95 -16.03 -18.66
N PHE A 63 0.71 -14.77 -19.05
CA PHE A 63 1.36 -14.14 -20.20
C PHE A 63 2.88 -14.06 -20.03
N MET A 64 3.37 -13.61 -18.88
CA MET A 64 4.82 -13.56 -18.64
C MET A 64 5.45 -14.95 -18.55
N ALA A 65 4.74 -15.94 -17.97
CA ALA A 65 5.19 -17.33 -18.00
C ALA A 65 5.29 -17.84 -19.44
N TRP A 66 4.28 -17.60 -20.27
CA TRP A 66 4.27 -17.94 -21.69
C TRP A 66 5.39 -17.25 -22.48
N ALA A 67 5.64 -15.97 -22.25
CA ALA A 67 6.70 -15.23 -22.93
C ALA A 67 8.08 -15.86 -22.67
N TRP A 68 8.38 -16.23 -21.42
CA TRP A 68 9.60 -16.96 -21.08
C TRP A 68 9.65 -18.36 -21.67
N TRP A 69 8.54 -19.10 -21.63
CA TRP A 69 8.44 -20.43 -22.25
C TRP A 69 8.77 -20.38 -23.74
N LYS A 70 8.11 -19.47 -24.49
CA LYS A 70 8.31 -19.32 -25.94
C LYS A 70 9.74 -18.90 -26.28
N THR A 71 10.33 -18.03 -25.47
CA THR A 71 11.72 -17.61 -25.63
C THR A 71 12.68 -18.78 -25.48
N ASN A 72 12.49 -19.61 -24.46
CA ASN A 72 13.32 -20.79 -24.24
C ASN A 72 13.15 -21.82 -25.37
N ASP A 73 11.92 -22.08 -25.80
CA ASP A 73 11.64 -22.99 -26.92
C ASP A 73 12.37 -22.55 -28.21
N LEU A 74 12.31 -21.26 -28.55
CA LEU A 74 13.01 -20.70 -29.72
C LEU A 74 14.54 -20.78 -29.59
N LEU A 75 15.09 -20.58 -28.39
CA LEU A 75 16.53 -20.64 -28.16
C LEU A 75 17.06 -22.09 -28.15
N SER A 76 16.29 -23.04 -27.61
CA SER A 76 16.62 -24.47 -27.62
C SER A 76 16.50 -25.08 -29.02
N ASN A 77 15.44 -24.75 -29.78
CA ASN A 77 15.22 -25.26 -31.14
C ASN A 77 16.17 -24.64 -32.18
N GLY A 78 16.82 -23.51 -31.86
CA GLY A 78 17.85 -22.89 -32.70
C GLY A 78 19.22 -23.56 -32.67
N GLY A 79 19.38 -24.70 -31.97
CA GLY A 79 20.62 -25.49 -31.94
C GLY A 79 21.79 -24.85 -31.16
N LYS A 80 21.55 -23.76 -30.43
CA LYS A 80 22.56 -23.12 -29.58
C LYS A 80 22.63 -23.83 -28.22
N LYS A 81 23.83 -24.28 -27.85
CA LYS A 81 24.06 -24.94 -26.54
C LYS A 81 23.93 -24.00 -25.35
N ASP A 82 24.14 -22.69 -25.56
CA ASP A 82 24.07 -21.67 -24.52
C ASP A 82 22.97 -20.64 -24.83
N ILE A 83 22.09 -20.41 -23.85
CA ILE A 83 21.05 -19.37 -23.89
C ILE A 83 21.75 -18.02 -23.70
N ASP A 84 21.78 -17.19 -24.76
CA ASP A 84 22.17 -15.78 -24.64
C ASP A 84 21.15 -15.03 -23.78
N SER A 85 21.54 -14.72 -22.54
CA SER A 85 20.68 -14.03 -21.58
C SER A 85 20.22 -12.66 -22.08
N ALA A 86 21.05 -11.93 -22.82
CA ALA A 86 20.70 -10.60 -23.31
C ALA A 86 19.63 -10.71 -24.41
N ALA A 87 19.83 -11.63 -25.36
CA ALA A 87 18.84 -11.91 -26.40
C ALA A 87 17.51 -12.42 -25.82
N ALA A 88 17.54 -13.30 -24.81
CA ALA A 88 16.34 -13.81 -24.15
C ALA A 88 15.56 -12.67 -23.46
N LYS A 89 16.25 -11.82 -22.69
CA LYS A 89 15.63 -10.67 -22.00
C LYS A 89 15.06 -9.64 -22.98
N ASP A 90 15.78 -9.36 -24.07
CA ASP A 90 15.34 -8.43 -25.11
C ASP A 90 14.06 -8.94 -25.80
N PHE A 91 14.01 -10.24 -26.12
CA PHE A 91 12.84 -10.85 -26.74
C PHE A 91 11.61 -10.91 -25.80
N VAL A 92 11.79 -11.26 -24.53
CA VAL A 92 10.71 -11.20 -23.54
C VAL A 92 10.20 -9.77 -23.37
N MET A 93 11.10 -8.79 -23.29
CA MET A 93 10.72 -7.38 -23.19
C MET A 93 9.93 -6.92 -24.42
N ARG A 94 10.28 -7.40 -25.62
CA ARG A 94 9.51 -7.14 -26.84
C ARG A 94 8.08 -7.66 -26.72
N LEU A 95 7.88 -8.91 -26.31
CA LEU A 95 6.55 -9.50 -26.13
C LEU A 95 5.73 -8.74 -25.08
N GLU A 96 6.37 -8.37 -23.96
CA GLU A 96 5.74 -7.56 -22.91
C GLU A 96 5.35 -6.15 -23.41
N VAL A 97 6.19 -5.52 -24.23
CA VAL A 97 5.90 -4.21 -24.83
C VAL A 97 4.76 -4.32 -25.83
N ILE A 98 4.72 -5.34 -26.69
CA ILE A 98 3.61 -5.56 -27.62
C ILE A 98 2.30 -5.73 -26.85
N TYR A 99 2.29 -6.55 -25.80
CA TYR A 99 1.11 -6.74 -24.95
C TYR A 99 0.65 -5.43 -24.30
N ALA A 100 1.56 -4.72 -23.61
CA ALA A 100 1.20 -3.45 -22.96
C ALA A 100 0.82 -2.34 -23.96
N TRP A 101 1.43 -2.32 -25.16
CA TRP A 101 1.12 -1.37 -26.23
C TRP A 101 -0.28 -1.61 -26.79
N SER A 102 -0.64 -2.86 -27.04
CA SER A 102 -1.99 -3.23 -27.51
C SER A 102 -3.09 -2.69 -26.60
N HIS A 103 -2.98 -2.95 -25.29
CA HIS A 103 -3.97 -2.49 -24.30
C HIS A 103 -3.94 -0.97 -24.10
N MET A 104 -2.79 -0.33 -24.31
CA MET A 104 -2.69 1.13 -24.31
C MET A 104 -3.44 1.75 -25.49
N LEU A 105 -3.39 1.14 -26.68
CA LEU A 105 -4.11 1.59 -27.88
C LEU A 105 -5.62 1.48 -27.68
N ALA A 106 -6.09 0.36 -27.13
CA ALA A 106 -7.49 0.13 -26.80
C ALA A 106 -8.05 1.03 -25.65
N GLY A 107 -7.26 1.97 -25.13
CA GLY A 107 -7.67 2.90 -24.08
C GLY A 107 -7.66 2.33 -22.66
N GLY A 108 -7.14 1.11 -22.47
CA GLY A 108 -7.00 0.48 -21.16
C GLY A 108 -6.09 1.27 -20.21
N ARG A 109 -6.37 1.22 -18.90
CA ARG A 109 -5.58 1.91 -17.86
C ARG A 109 -4.85 0.97 -16.89
N ASP A 110 -5.00 -0.34 -17.05
CA ASP A 110 -4.78 -1.25 -15.93
C ASP A 110 -3.50 -2.11 -16.01
N LEU A 111 -2.68 -1.95 -17.05
CA LEU A 111 -1.36 -2.59 -17.14
C LEU A 111 -0.21 -1.65 -16.72
N PRO A 112 0.81 -2.17 -16.01
CA PRO A 112 2.00 -1.39 -15.65
C PRO A 112 2.72 -0.75 -16.84
N GLY A 113 3.25 0.46 -16.65
CA GLY A 113 4.14 1.10 -17.61
C GLY A 113 3.47 1.81 -18.80
N MET A 114 2.14 1.73 -18.94
CA MET A 114 1.44 2.33 -20.09
C MET A 114 1.62 3.84 -20.22
N ALA A 115 1.71 4.58 -19.11
CA ALA A 115 1.97 6.03 -19.15
C ALA A 115 3.32 6.36 -19.81
N VAL A 116 4.34 5.52 -19.58
CA VAL A 116 5.66 5.70 -20.20
C VAL A 116 5.63 5.27 -21.66
N LEU A 117 4.97 4.15 -21.97
CA LEU A 117 4.78 3.70 -23.36
C LEU A 117 4.09 4.76 -24.22
N ARG A 118 3.11 5.48 -23.67
CA ARG A 118 2.43 6.58 -24.38
C ARG A 118 3.38 7.68 -24.84
N SER A 119 4.53 7.83 -24.18
CA SER A 119 5.56 8.83 -24.53
C SER A 119 6.59 8.33 -25.56
N CYS A 120 6.56 7.06 -25.95
CA CYS A 120 7.59 6.47 -26.82
C CYS A 120 7.10 5.45 -27.85
N MET A 121 5.86 4.98 -27.75
CA MET A 121 5.23 4.10 -28.73
C MET A 121 4.27 4.90 -29.61
N PRO A 122 4.13 4.53 -30.91
CA PRO A 122 3.13 5.14 -31.77
C PRO A 122 1.71 4.92 -31.25
N MET A 123 0.85 5.93 -31.41
CA MET A 123 -0.59 5.83 -31.12
C MET A 123 -1.34 5.28 -32.36
N ASP A 124 -2.65 5.09 -32.22
CA ASP A 124 -3.52 4.71 -33.34
C ASP A 124 -3.37 5.69 -34.54
N GLY A 125 -3.35 5.15 -35.75
CA GLY A 125 -3.01 5.84 -37.00
C GLY A 125 -1.54 6.27 -37.14
N GLY A 126 -0.68 5.86 -36.21
CA GLY A 126 0.75 6.18 -36.21
C GLY A 126 1.60 5.36 -37.19
N ALA A 127 2.87 5.74 -37.35
CA ALA A 127 3.82 5.00 -38.18
C ALA A 127 4.17 3.62 -37.56
N PRO A 128 4.56 2.61 -38.38
CA PRO A 128 5.02 1.33 -37.87
C PRO A 128 6.22 1.47 -36.92
N PHE A 129 6.27 0.64 -35.87
CA PHE A 129 7.38 0.61 -34.92
C PHE A 129 8.29 -0.58 -35.17
N THR A 130 9.61 -0.34 -35.18
CA THR A 130 10.63 -1.38 -35.34
C THR A 130 11.35 -1.64 -34.02
N PHE A 131 11.27 -2.87 -33.49
CA PHE A 131 11.94 -3.37 -32.29
C PHE A 131 13.43 -3.65 -32.51
N LYS A 132 14.13 -2.74 -33.20
CA LYS A 132 15.59 -2.73 -33.40
C LYS A 132 16.08 -1.28 -33.53
N GLY A 133 17.38 -1.08 -33.31
CA GLY A 133 18.04 0.22 -33.51
C GLY A 133 17.71 1.26 -32.42
N ALA A 134 18.00 2.53 -32.73
CA ALA A 134 18.01 3.61 -31.74
C ALA A 134 16.65 3.87 -31.04
N ASN A 135 15.55 3.69 -31.76
CA ASN A 135 14.21 3.85 -31.19
C ASN A 135 13.91 2.77 -30.15
N TRP A 136 14.26 1.51 -30.44
CA TRP A 136 14.12 0.42 -29.47
C TRP A 136 15.01 0.62 -28.25
N GLU A 137 16.28 1.01 -28.43
CA GLU A 137 17.18 1.32 -27.30
C GLU A 137 16.63 2.45 -26.41
N THR A 138 15.98 3.46 -27.00
CA THR A 138 15.31 4.52 -26.24
C THR A 138 14.16 3.97 -25.41
N VAL A 139 13.32 3.10 -25.98
CA VAL A 139 12.23 2.44 -25.26
C VAL A 139 12.77 1.61 -24.12
N LYS A 140 13.83 0.80 -24.34
CA LYS A 140 14.47 -0.01 -23.29
C LYS A 140 14.97 0.83 -22.13
N LYS A 141 15.68 1.92 -22.40
CA LYS A 141 16.17 2.85 -21.37
C LYS A 141 15.02 3.48 -20.57
N LYS A 142 13.98 3.97 -21.25
CA LYS A 142 12.78 4.50 -20.59
C LYS A 142 12.09 3.43 -19.75
N ARG A 143 11.99 2.20 -20.27
CA ARG A 143 11.40 1.04 -19.60
C ARG A 143 12.15 0.65 -18.34
N GLN A 144 13.49 0.58 -18.38
CA GLN A 144 14.35 0.32 -17.21
C GLN A 144 14.20 1.37 -16.10
N ALA A 145 13.84 2.60 -16.48
CA ALA A 145 13.56 3.70 -15.54
C ALA A 145 12.06 3.82 -15.17
N SER A 146 11.22 2.88 -15.60
CA SER A 146 9.76 2.88 -15.41
C SER A 146 9.25 1.53 -14.91
N THR A 147 7.92 1.38 -14.76
CA THR A 147 7.29 0.15 -14.27
C THR A 147 7.00 -0.88 -15.37
N SER A 148 7.79 -1.95 -15.48
CA SER A 148 7.47 -3.17 -16.22
C SER A 148 6.51 -4.08 -15.44
N ILE A 149 5.87 -5.05 -16.11
CA ILE A 149 5.08 -6.11 -15.46
C ILE A 149 5.97 -6.89 -14.48
N MET A 150 7.22 -7.18 -14.85
CA MET A 150 8.17 -7.95 -14.05
C MET A 150 8.89 -7.12 -12.96
N ASP A 151 8.56 -5.85 -12.78
CA ASP A 151 9.22 -5.02 -11.77
C ASP A 151 8.82 -5.38 -10.34
N ALA A 152 9.71 -5.03 -9.42
CA ALA A 152 9.56 -5.31 -7.98
C ALA A 152 8.28 -4.68 -7.37
N ILE A 153 7.81 -3.57 -7.93
CA ILE A 153 6.59 -2.90 -7.48
C ILE A 153 5.33 -3.33 -8.26
N GLN A 154 5.43 -4.35 -9.11
CA GLN A 154 4.34 -4.90 -9.91
C GLN A 154 4.23 -6.42 -9.72
N TYR A 155 4.10 -7.19 -10.79
CA TYR A 155 3.86 -8.63 -10.77
C TYR A 155 5.13 -9.46 -10.52
N GLY A 156 6.32 -8.95 -10.82
CA GLY A 156 7.57 -9.73 -10.82
C GLY A 156 7.80 -10.59 -9.57
N PRO A 157 7.79 -10.02 -8.36
CA PRO A 157 7.94 -10.80 -7.12
C PRO A 157 6.81 -11.81 -6.93
N SER A 158 5.58 -11.44 -7.27
CA SER A 158 4.41 -12.30 -7.09
C SER A 158 4.36 -13.48 -8.06
N ILE A 159 4.82 -13.30 -9.30
CA ILE A 159 4.96 -14.36 -10.30
C ILE A 159 5.94 -15.43 -9.79
N LYS A 160 7.06 -15.00 -9.21
CA LYS A 160 8.06 -15.90 -8.61
C LYS A 160 7.55 -16.52 -7.32
N ALA A 161 6.92 -15.72 -6.47
CA ALA A 161 6.36 -16.18 -5.21
C ALA A 161 5.30 -17.24 -5.44
N LEU A 162 4.34 -17.05 -6.35
CA LEU A 162 3.30 -18.05 -6.67
C LEU A 162 3.81 -19.26 -7.48
N GLY A 163 5.11 -19.30 -7.81
CA GLY A 163 5.69 -20.43 -8.54
C GLY A 163 5.31 -20.48 -10.01
N TYR A 164 4.92 -19.37 -10.63
CA TYR A 164 4.71 -19.31 -12.08
C TYR A 164 6.03 -19.39 -12.85
N LEU A 165 7.09 -18.79 -12.31
CA LEU A 165 8.41 -18.79 -12.92
C LEU A 165 9.48 -19.24 -11.92
N GLU A 166 10.41 -20.05 -12.40
CA GLU A 166 11.65 -20.38 -11.71
C GLU A 166 12.86 -19.92 -12.54
N GLN A 167 13.95 -19.59 -11.86
CA GLN A 167 15.18 -19.20 -12.53
C GLN A 167 15.87 -20.43 -13.12
N THR A 168 16.40 -20.31 -14.34
CA THR A 168 17.25 -21.35 -14.93
C THR A 168 18.66 -21.29 -14.32
N SER A 169 19.59 -22.10 -14.85
CA SER A 169 21.02 -21.97 -14.53
C SER A 169 21.60 -20.61 -14.95
N VAL A 170 20.93 -19.86 -15.84
CA VAL A 170 21.38 -18.56 -16.34
C VAL A 170 20.67 -17.43 -15.61
N ILE A 171 21.43 -16.52 -15.00
CA ILE A 171 20.90 -15.45 -14.14
C ILE A 171 19.98 -14.50 -14.94
N GLY A 172 18.75 -14.35 -14.44
CA GLY A 172 17.73 -13.49 -15.04
C GLY A 172 17.08 -14.08 -16.29
N VAL A 173 17.31 -15.36 -16.58
CA VAL A 173 16.50 -16.15 -17.50
C VAL A 173 15.60 -17.04 -16.66
N PHE A 174 14.33 -17.09 -17.04
CA PHE A 174 13.32 -17.85 -16.31
C PHE A 174 12.67 -18.90 -17.21
N ARG A 175 12.07 -19.91 -16.59
CA ARG A 175 11.17 -20.86 -17.24
C ARG A 175 9.92 -21.06 -16.39
N PRO A 176 8.76 -21.38 -16.98
CA PRO A 176 7.60 -21.75 -16.20
C PRO A 176 7.86 -23.03 -15.41
N THR A 177 7.17 -23.18 -14.29
CA THR A 177 7.09 -24.46 -13.60
C THR A 177 6.09 -25.39 -14.30
N GLU A 178 6.24 -26.70 -14.10
CA GLU A 178 5.33 -27.69 -14.71
C GLU A 178 3.86 -27.45 -14.34
N GLN A 179 3.59 -26.97 -13.12
CA GLN A 179 2.24 -26.76 -12.61
C GLN A 179 1.46 -25.69 -13.38
N VAL A 180 2.15 -24.73 -14.01
CA VAL A 180 1.52 -23.62 -14.75
C VAL A 180 1.43 -23.84 -16.25
N MET A 181 1.97 -24.96 -16.75
CA MET A 181 1.95 -25.27 -18.18
C MET A 181 0.56 -25.28 -18.82
N PRO A 182 -0.54 -25.70 -18.15
CA PRO A 182 -1.88 -25.58 -18.73
C PRO A 182 -2.25 -24.13 -19.09
N ALA A 183 -1.99 -23.16 -18.21
CA ALA A 183 -2.22 -21.74 -18.47
C ALA A 183 -1.30 -21.20 -19.57
N VAL A 184 -0.03 -21.62 -19.58
CA VAL A 184 0.93 -21.25 -20.64
C VAL A 184 0.46 -21.74 -22.02
N ARG A 185 -0.03 -22.98 -22.11
CA ARG A 185 -0.55 -23.56 -23.36
C ARG A 185 -1.83 -22.87 -23.81
N ALA A 186 -2.69 -22.45 -22.87
CA ALA A 186 -3.88 -21.68 -23.21
C ALA A 186 -3.53 -20.34 -23.87
N ILE A 187 -2.56 -19.60 -23.31
CA ILE A 187 -2.04 -18.37 -23.94
C ILE A 187 -1.47 -18.67 -25.33
N ASP A 188 -0.65 -19.72 -25.47
CA ASP A 188 -0.05 -20.08 -26.77
C ASP A 188 -1.12 -20.43 -27.82
N ALA A 189 -2.17 -21.14 -27.44
CA ALA A 189 -3.28 -21.48 -28.33
C ALA A 189 -4.09 -20.25 -28.77
N ILE A 190 -4.23 -19.24 -27.90
CA ILE A 190 -4.87 -17.96 -28.24
C ILE A 190 -3.97 -17.17 -29.21
N VAL A 191 -2.70 -16.97 -28.85
CA VAL A 191 -1.72 -16.24 -29.67
C VAL A 191 -1.56 -16.87 -31.04
N SER A 192 -1.48 -18.20 -31.13
CA SER A 192 -1.29 -18.91 -32.41
C SER A 192 -2.44 -18.70 -33.38
N ARG A 193 -3.64 -18.37 -32.89
CA ARG A 193 -4.84 -18.10 -33.68
C ARG A 193 -5.08 -16.61 -33.94
N SER A 194 -4.32 -15.72 -33.30
CA SER A 194 -4.49 -14.28 -33.46
C SER A 194 -3.89 -13.77 -34.78
N ALA A 195 -4.33 -12.59 -35.21
CA ALA A 195 -3.76 -11.89 -36.36
C ALA A 195 -2.26 -11.57 -36.16
N ILE A 196 -1.86 -11.35 -34.89
CA ILE A 196 -0.51 -10.96 -34.49
C ILE A 196 0.40 -12.14 -34.14
N ARG A 197 0.04 -13.39 -34.47
CA ARG A 197 0.83 -14.59 -34.13
C ARG A 197 2.31 -14.53 -34.53
N HIS A 198 2.62 -13.82 -35.62
CA HIS A 198 3.98 -13.64 -36.11
C HIS A 198 4.86 -12.79 -35.15
N MET A 199 4.29 -12.21 -34.08
CA MET A 199 5.06 -11.55 -33.02
C MET A 199 6.07 -12.45 -32.31
N VAL A 200 5.89 -13.77 -32.38
CA VAL A 200 6.83 -14.76 -31.83
C VAL A 200 7.95 -15.11 -32.79
N GLU A 201 7.91 -14.65 -34.05
CA GLU A 201 8.95 -14.92 -35.02
C GLU A 201 10.15 -13.99 -34.74
N PRO A 202 11.38 -14.52 -34.56
CA PRO A 202 12.56 -13.69 -34.28
C PRO A 202 12.91 -12.72 -35.42
N GLY A 203 12.56 -13.08 -36.66
CA GLY A 203 12.82 -12.28 -37.87
C GLY A 203 11.86 -11.09 -38.02
N VAL A 204 10.64 -11.20 -37.52
CA VAL A 204 9.64 -10.13 -37.60
C VAL A 204 9.84 -9.17 -36.44
N VAL A 205 10.16 -7.92 -36.77
CA VAL A 205 10.52 -6.88 -35.80
C VAL A 205 9.81 -5.56 -36.00
N THR A 206 8.99 -5.43 -37.05
CA THR A 206 8.25 -4.20 -37.36
C THR A 206 6.77 -4.49 -37.31
N PHE A 207 6.02 -3.67 -36.57
CA PHE A 207 4.58 -3.86 -36.37
C PHE A 207 3.85 -2.54 -36.53
N ARG A 208 2.63 -2.60 -37.05
CA ARG A 208 1.72 -1.45 -37.15
C ARG A 208 0.86 -1.31 -35.88
N PRO A 209 0.47 -0.09 -35.46
CA PRO A 209 -0.41 0.09 -34.30
C PRO A 209 -1.70 -0.73 -34.41
N GLU A 210 -2.36 -0.68 -35.57
CA GLU A 210 -3.66 -1.33 -35.82
C GLU A 210 -3.55 -2.86 -35.74
N GLU A 211 -2.38 -3.38 -36.13
CA GLU A 211 -2.07 -4.81 -36.05
C GLU A 211 -1.85 -5.25 -34.59
N VAL A 212 -1.16 -4.45 -33.79
CA VAL A 212 -0.88 -4.73 -32.37
C VAL A 212 -2.15 -4.59 -31.53
N GLU A 213 -3.03 -3.64 -31.83
CA GLU A 213 -4.30 -3.43 -31.14
C GLU A 213 -5.17 -4.69 -31.11
N SER A 214 -5.16 -5.51 -32.17
CA SER A 214 -5.91 -6.78 -32.24
C SER A 214 -5.59 -7.78 -31.12
N LEU A 215 -4.44 -7.65 -30.45
CA LEU A 215 -4.08 -8.51 -29.32
C LEU A 215 -4.94 -8.24 -28.08
N ASN A 216 -5.46 -7.02 -27.90
CA ASN A 216 -6.35 -6.66 -26.80
C ASN A 216 -7.65 -7.45 -26.87
N ASP A 217 -8.17 -7.68 -28.07
CA ASP A 217 -9.41 -8.46 -28.28
C ASP A 217 -9.17 -9.95 -28.00
N ALA A 218 -7.98 -10.45 -28.34
CA ALA A 218 -7.63 -11.86 -28.14
C ALA A 218 -7.24 -12.17 -26.67
N LEU A 219 -6.55 -11.25 -26.00
CA LEU A 219 -5.99 -11.44 -24.66
C LEU A 219 -6.32 -10.29 -23.69
N PRO A 220 -7.58 -9.90 -23.50
CA PRO A 220 -7.92 -8.83 -22.56
C PRO A 220 -7.60 -9.25 -21.10
N PRO A 221 -6.94 -8.41 -20.26
CA PRO A 221 -6.52 -8.79 -18.91
C PRO A 221 -7.66 -9.23 -18.01
N SER A 222 -8.86 -8.71 -18.23
CA SER A 222 -10.10 -8.97 -17.49
C SER A 222 -10.71 -10.34 -17.75
N GLU A 223 -10.45 -10.96 -18.91
CA GLU A 223 -11.12 -12.20 -19.35
C GLU A 223 -10.15 -13.39 -19.49
N PRO A 224 -9.60 -13.92 -18.39
CA PRO A 224 -8.73 -15.09 -18.42
C PRO A 224 -9.50 -16.32 -18.90
N SER A 225 -8.79 -17.25 -19.53
CA SER A 225 -9.29 -18.58 -19.88
C SER A 225 -9.56 -19.42 -18.62
N ASN A 226 -10.33 -20.50 -18.76
CA ASN A 226 -10.61 -21.40 -17.64
C ASN A 226 -9.32 -22.07 -17.14
N GLU A 227 -8.39 -22.40 -18.03
CA GLU A 227 -7.08 -22.95 -17.67
C GLU A 227 -6.25 -21.97 -16.85
N GLU A 228 -6.26 -20.68 -17.20
CA GLU A 228 -5.63 -19.61 -16.42
C GLU A 228 -6.26 -19.51 -15.02
N ARG A 229 -7.60 -19.50 -14.94
CA ARG A 229 -8.34 -19.44 -13.66
C ARG A 229 -8.01 -20.63 -12.76
N ASP A 230 -8.10 -21.83 -13.30
CA ASP A 230 -7.88 -23.08 -12.57
C ASP A 230 -6.45 -23.21 -12.05
N VAL A 231 -5.45 -22.87 -12.88
CA VAL A 231 -4.04 -22.87 -12.46
C VAL A 231 -3.83 -21.83 -11.35
N PHE A 232 -4.34 -20.61 -11.53
CA PHE A 232 -4.17 -19.56 -10.54
C PHE A 232 -4.84 -19.94 -9.21
N ARG A 233 -6.09 -20.43 -9.25
CA ARG A 233 -6.84 -20.88 -8.08
C ARG A 233 -6.05 -21.93 -7.28
N ARG A 234 -5.54 -22.98 -7.93
CA ARG A 234 -4.73 -24.03 -7.27
C ARG A 234 -3.44 -23.53 -6.59
N LEU A 235 -2.92 -22.39 -7.02
CA LEU A 235 -1.72 -21.76 -6.44
C LEU A 235 -2.05 -20.71 -5.36
N PHE A 236 -3.30 -20.26 -5.32
CA PHE A 236 -3.75 -19.14 -4.50
C PHE A 236 -4.71 -19.54 -3.37
N GLU A 237 -5.45 -20.63 -3.54
CA GLU A 237 -6.45 -21.13 -2.59
C GLU A 237 -5.83 -21.55 -1.25
N PRO A 238 -6.50 -21.25 -0.10
CA PRO A 238 -6.06 -21.70 1.21
C PRO A 238 -5.99 -23.23 1.36
N GLY A 239 -5.23 -23.71 2.34
CA GLY A 239 -5.17 -25.15 2.68
C GLY A 239 -4.05 -25.96 2.01
N ARG A 240 -3.24 -25.34 1.14
CA ARG A 240 -2.05 -25.98 0.59
C ARG A 240 -0.86 -25.86 1.55
N GLU A 241 -0.30 -26.99 1.98
CA GLU A 241 1.01 -27.01 2.62
C GLU A 241 2.08 -26.64 1.59
N THR A 242 2.78 -25.54 1.84
CA THR A 242 3.82 -25.02 0.95
C THR A 242 5.22 -25.19 1.53
N GLY A 243 5.34 -25.60 2.80
CA GLY A 243 6.60 -25.60 3.56
C GLY A 243 7.20 -24.20 3.78
N ARG A 244 6.49 -23.13 3.39
CA ARG A 244 6.95 -21.75 3.45
C ARG A 244 6.01 -20.89 4.29
N THR A 245 6.57 -20.28 5.33
CA THR A 245 5.83 -19.51 6.34
C THR A 245 5.07 -18.32 5.77
N ASP A 246 5.57 -17.68 4.71
CA ASP A 246 4.91 -16.54 4.09
C ASP A 246 3.66 -16.97 3.33
N PHE A 247 3.70 -18.07 2.59
CA PHE A 247 2.51 -18.63 1.95
C PHE A 247 1.44 -19.05 2.94
N THR A 248 1.82 -19.68 4.05
CA THR A 248 0.88 -20.05 5.11
C THR A 248 0.12 -18.82 5.59
N ARG A 249 0.81 -17.73 5.92
CA ARG A 249 0.17 -16.47 6.38
C ARG A 249 -0.78 -15.85 5.35
N ARG A 250 -0.41 -15.86 4.07
CA ARG A 250 -1.29 -15.37 3.00
C ARG A 250 -2.55 -16.24 2.91
N ASN A 251 -2.39 -17.55 2.95
CA ASN A 251 -3.48 -18.51 2.88
C ASN A 251 -4.43 -18.35 4.08
N ASP A 252 -3.90 -18.18 5.28
CA ASP A 252 -4.71 -17.96 6.49
C ASP A 252 -5.49 -16.64 6.40
N THR A 253 -4.86 -15.58 5.89
CA THR A 253 -5.54 -14.29 5.67
C THR A 253 -6.63 -14.40 4.61
N LEU A 254 -6.39 -15.11 3.51
CA LEU A 254 -7.41 -15.38 2.50
C LEU A 254 -8.55 -16.22 3.09
N ALA A 255 -8.27 -17.23 3.91
CA ALA A 255 -9.30 -18.04 4.57
C ALA A 255 -10.21 -17.17 5.45
N LEU A 256 -9.63 -16.30 6.29
CA LEU A 256 -10.38 -15.36 7.13
C LEU A 256 -11.28 -14.43 6.31
N VAL A 257 -10.75 -13.89 5.20
CA VAL A 257 -11.49 -13.00 4.31
C VAL A 257 -12.63 -13.73 3.60
N LEU A 258 -12.38 -14.94 3.09
CA LEU A 258 -13.39 -15.77 2.46
C LEU A 258 -14.48 -16.17 3.45
N GLU A 259 -14.14 -16.46 4.71
CA GLU A 259 -15.14 -16.72 5.75
C GLU A 259 -16.06 -15.52 5.96
N ALA A 260 -15.50 -14.31 6.02
CA ALA A 260 -16.31 -13.09 6.15
C ALA A 260 -17.26 -12.86 4.97
N ILE A 261 -16.77 -13.08 3.74
CA ILE A 261 -17.55 -12.95 2.51
C ILE A 261 -18.64 -14.02 2.44
N ASN A 262 -18.30 -15.29 2.67
CA ASN A 262 -19.26 -16.40 2.63
C ASN A 262 -20.34 -16.27 3.72
N ALA A 263 -20.01 -15.64 4.84
CA ALA A 263 -20.94 -15.36 5.91
C ALA A 263 -21.88 -14.16 5.64
N THR A 264 -21.66 -13.42 4.55
CA THR A 264 -22.39 -12.19 4.21
C THR A 264 -22.99 -12.30 2.79
N PRO A 265 -24.24 -12.76 2.65
CA PRO A 265 -24.85 -13.04 1.34
C PRO A 265 -24.84 -11.85 0.36
N ASP A 266 -25.07 -10.64 0.87
CA ASP A 266 -25.06 -9.40 0.06
C ASP A 266 -23.63 -8.94 -0.32
N GLY A 267 -22.61 -9.69 0.10
CA GLY A 267 -21.21 -9.34 -0.09
C GLY A 267 -20.71 -8.22 0.82
N LEU A 268 -19.45 -7.85 0.61
CA LEU A 268 -18.75 -6.81 1.36
C LEU A 268 -17.92 -5.94 0.40
N THR A 269 -17.95 -4.63 0.59
CA THR A 269 -16.93 -3.73 0.03
C THR A 269 -15.62 -3.84 0.81
N VAL A 270 -14.52 -3.27 0.28
CA VAL A 270 -13.24 -3.27 1.01
C VAL A 270 -13.35 -2.52 2.36
N PRO A 271 -13.99 -1.34 2.46
CA PRO A 271 -14.21 -0.69 3.76
C PRO A 271 -15.06 -1.51 4.74
N GLU A 272 -16.11 -2.18 4.27
CA GLU A 272 -16.94 -3.05 5.11
C GLU A 272 -16.12 -4.24 5.62
N LEU A 273 -15.35 -4.89 4.74
CA LEU A 273 -14.47 -5.98 5.13
C LEU A 273 -13.40 -5.53 6.14
N ARG A 274 -12.82 -4.34 6.00
CA ARG A 274 -11.90 -3.78 7.02
C ARG A 274 -12.59 -3.59 8.36
N THR A 275 -13.86 -3.17 8.35
CA THR A 275 -14.67 -3.00 9.56
C THR A 275 -14.87 -4.34 10.26
N VAL A 276 -15.17 -5.38 9.50
CA VAL A 276 -15.26 -6.76 9.98
C VAL A 276 -13.92 -7.25 10.55
N LEU A 277 -12.82 -7.02 9.83
CA LEU A 277 -11.47 -7.44 10.25
C LEU A 277 -10.94 -6.67 11.47
N ALA A 278 -11.35 -5.41 11.66
CA ALA A 278 -11.01 -4.62 12.85
C ALA A 278 -11.73 -5.16 14.09
N SER A 279 -13.03 -5.39 13.98
CA SER A 279 -13.91 -5.72 15.11
C SER A 279 -13.99 -7.22 15.42
N GLY A 280 -13.76 -8.08 14.43
CA GLY A 280 -14.08 -9.50 14.51
C GLY A 280 -15.58 -9.79 14.44
N VAL A 281 -16.40 -8.84 13.98
CA VAL A 281 -17.87 -8.95 13.94
C VAL A 281 -18.39 -8.75 12.52
N LEU A 282 -19.23 -9.66 12.06
CA LEU A 282 -19.92 -9.60 10.77
C LEU A 282 -21.05 -8.56 10.80
N PRO A 283 -21.53 -8.04 9.65
CA PRO A 283 -22.63 -7.06 9.62
C PRO A 283 -23.90 -7.50 10.37
N GLY A 284 -24.19 -8.81 10.43
CA GLY A 284 -25.30 -9.38 11.19
C GLY A 284 -25.06 -9.51 12.71
N GLY A 285 -23.97 -8.96 13.25
CA GLY A 285 -23.62 -9.01 14.68
C GLY A 285 -22.98 -10.32 15.14
N ARG A 286 -22.88 -11.33 14.25
CA ARG A 286 -22.21 -12.60 14.56
C ARG A 286 -20.69 -12.44 14.58
N ALA A 287 -20.02 -13.05 15.54
CA ALA A 287 -18.56 -13.11 15.57
C ALA A 287 -18.01 -13.85 14.33
N LEU A 288 -16.98 -13.26 13.71
CA LEU A 288 -16.19 -13.87 12.65
C LEU A 288 -15.34 -15.01 13.20
N VAL A 289 -14.53 -14.72 14.23
CA VAL A 289 -13.77 -15.72 14.97
C VAL A 289 -14.48 -15.96 16.30
N ARG A 290 -14.87 -17.21 16.58
CA ARG A 290 -15.54 -17.54 17.85
C ARG A 290 -14.53 -17.60 18.99
N ALA A 291 -14.82 -16.89 20.08
CA ALA A 291 -14.09 -17.04 21.34
C ALA A 291 -14.12 -18.53 21.77
N GLY A 292 -12.95 -19.10 22.09
CA GLY A 292 -12.80 -20.52 22.45
C GLY A 292 -12.76 -21.50 21.27
N SER A 293 -12.67 -21.03 20.02
CA SER A 293 -12.40 -21.92 18.89
C SER A 293 -11.00 -22.55 19.00
N ASN A 294 -10.87 -23.83 18.67
CA ASN A 294 -9.57 -24.51 18.60
C ASN A 294 -8.74 -24.09 17.37
N ASP A 295 -9.26 -23.16 16.55
CA ASP A 295 -8.56 -22.66 15.36
C ASP A 295 -7.64 -21.50 15.73
N THR A 296 -6.50 -21.85 16.32
CA THR A 296 -5.48 -20.91 16.73
C THR A 296 -4.88 -20.13 15.55
N GLY A 297 -4.93 -20.68 14.34
CA GLY A 297 -4.40 -20.03 13.13
C GLY A 297 -5.29 -18.87 12.66
N LEU A 298 -6.60 -19.10 12.63
CA LEU A 298 -7.58 -18.07 12.28
C LEU A 298 -7.59 -16.91 13.29
N LEU A 299 -7.52 -17.24 14.60
CA LEU A 299 -7.42 -16.23 15.66
C LEU A 299 -6.16 -15.38 15.51
N ALA A 300 -4.99 -15.99 15.35
CA ALA A 300 -3.73 -15.26 15.17
C ALA A 300 -3.77 -14.34 13.93
N THR A 301 -4.40 -14.79 12.85
CA THR A 301 -4.58 -14.02 11.63
C THR A 301 -5.52 -12.84 11.83
N TRP A 302 -6.63 -13.03 12.53
CA TRP A 302 -7.53 -11.93 12.88
C TRP A 302 -6.85 -10.91 13.80
N LEU A 303 -6.10 -11.34 14.81
CA LEU A 303 -5.33 -10.43 15.68
C LEU A 303 -4.36 -9.57 14.88
N LEU A 304 -3.66 -10.18 13.90
CA LEU A 304 -2.77 -9.46 12.99
C LEU A 304 -3.53 -8.43 12.15
N MET A 305 -4.66 -8.81 11.56
CA MET A 305 -5.48 -7.93 10.71
C MET A 305 -6.16 -6.81 11.49
N SER A 306 -6.63 -7.08 12.70
CA SER A 306 -7.20 -6.08 13.60
C SER A 306 -6.12 -5.08 14.05
N SER A 307 -4.96 -5.58 14.49
CA SER A 307 -3.81 -4.73 14.88
C SER A 307 -3.35 -3.83 13.73
N LEU A 308 -3.41 -4.31 12.48
CA LEU A 308 -3.15 -3.49 11.31
C LEU A 308 -4.14 -2.31 11.20
N GLN A 309 -5.45 -2.52 11.43
CA GLN A 309 -6.43 -1.42 11.39
C GLN A 309 -6.22 -0.44 12.55
N VAL A 310 -5.96 -0.95 13.76
CA VAL A 310 -5.66 -0.11 14.94
C VAL A 310 -4.43 0.76 14.68
N ARG A 311 -3.38 0.17 14.13
CA ARG A 311 -2.15 0.89 13.79
C ARG A 311 -2.35 1.92 12.67
N GLN A 312 -3.19 1.63 11.68
CA GLN A 312 -3.54 2.58 10.62
C GLN A 312 -4.25 3.81 11.20
N LEU A 313 -5.22 3.62 12.09
CA LEU A 313 -5.93 4.71 12.74
C LEU A 313 -4.97 5.56 13.60
N GLN A 314 -4.13 4.92 14.43
CA GLN A 314 -3.12 5.61 15.24
C GLN A 314 -2.21 6.49 14.37
N ARG A 315 -1.65 5.92 13.31
CA ARG A 315 -0.78 6.64 12.37
C ARG A 315 -1.50 7.84 11.78
N LEU A 316 -2.71 7.63 11.26
CA LEU A 316 -3.45 8.68 10.57
C LEU A 316 -3.85 9.80 11.53
N ALA A 317 -4.16 9.51 12.79
CA ALA A 317 -4.42 10.51 13.81
C ALA A 317 -3.20 11.42 14.04
N LEU A 318 -2.00 10.84 14.27
CA LEU A 318 -0.78 11.62 14.49
C LEU A 318 -0.35 12.42 13.24
N GLU A 319 -0.49 11.82 12.06
CA GLU A 319 -0.20 12.51 10.79
C GLU A 319 -1.20 13.64 10.52
N SER A 320 -2.48 13.47 10.86
CA SER A 320 -3.49 14.54 10.79
C SER A 320 -3.17 15.66 11.75
N MET A 321 -2.68 15.34 12.96
CA MET A 321 -2.26 16.35 13.92
C MET A 321 -1.06 17.16 13.41
N LEU A 322 -0.12 16.55 12.67
CA LEU A 322 0.95 17.31 12.01
C LEU A 322 0.39 18.32 11.01
N VAL A 323 -0.60 17.92 10.19
CA VAL A 323 -1.27 18.85 9.26
C VAL A 323 -1.93 19.98 10.03
N TRP A 324 -2.63 19.67 11.11
CA TRP A 324 -3.26 20.68 11.97
C TRP A 324 -2.24 21.69 12.53
N ILE A 325 -1.12 21.22 13.08
CA ILE A 325 -0.04 22.08 13.58
C ILE A 325 0.48 23.00 12.47
N GLU A 326 0.76 22.46 11.29
CA GLU A 326 1.24 23.26 10.14
C GLU A 326 0.22 24.33 9.73
N VAL A 327 -1.08 24.01 9.75
CA VAL A 327 -2.15 24.98 9.44
C VAL A 327 -2.22 26.06 10.51
N MET A 328 -2.26 25.70 11.80
CA MET A 328 -2.37 26.66 12.89
C MET A 328 -1.18 27.63 12.93
N ILE A 329 0.03 27.14 12.69
CA ILE A 329 1.22 28.00 12.56
C ILE A 329 1.04 29.01 11.41
N ARG A 330 0.54 28.57 10.25
CA ARG A 330 0.35 29.44 9.08
C ARG A 330 -0.74 30.47 9.31
N THR A 331 -1.83 30.10 9.95
CA THR A 331 -2.95 31.01 10.23
C THR A 331 -2.63 32.01 11.34
N ASN A 332 -1.72 31.66 12.27
CA ASN A 332 -1.29 32.52 13.37
C ASN A 332 -0.04 33.36 13.01
N GLY A 333 -0.01 33.96 11.82
CA GLY A 333 1.08 34.88 11.43
C GLY A 333 2.42 34.20 11.12
N GLY A 334 2.44 32.86 10.99
CA GLY A 334 3.61 32.09 10.57
C GLY A 334 4.42 31.48 11.71
N SER A 335 4.06 31.73 12.97
CA SER A 335 4.68 31.13 14.16
C SER A 335 3.65 30.79 15.24
N ALA A 336 3.92 29.77 16.06
CA ALA A 336 3.11 29.47 17.25
C ALA A 336 3.93 28.82 18.37
N SER A 337 3.74 29.26 19.61
CA SER A 337 4.29 28.57 20.78
C SER A 337 3.56 27.25 21.04
N THR A 338 4.21 26.31 21.74
CA THR A 338 3.52 25.08 22.17
C THR A 338 2.28 25.42 23.00
N ASP A 339 2.38 26.37 23.94
CA ASP A 339 1.25 26.74 24.81
C ASP A 339 0.03 27.22 24.02
N ALA A 340 0.27 28.01 22.96
CA ALA A 340 -0.81 28.46 22.07
C ALA A 340 -1.43 27.28 21.32
N LEU A 341 -0.61 26.35 20.80
CA LEU A 341 -1.11 25.15 20.13
C LEU A 341 -1.89 24.24 21.09
N VAL A 342 -1.42 24.05 22.31
CA VAL A 342 -2.11 23.26 23.35
C VAL A 342 -3.47 23.86 23.69
N ALA A 343 -3.52 25.16 23.96
CA ALA A 343 -4.77 25.85 24.29
C ALA A 343 -5.79 25.79 23.14
N MET A 344 -5.32 25.93 21.89
CA MET A 344 -6.17 25.81 20.70
C MET A 344 -6.69 24.38 20.50
N ALA A 345 -5.82 23.38 20.65
CA ALA A 345 -6.19 21.96 20.50
C ALA A 345 -7.21 21.55 21.57
N LEU A 346 -7.00 21.96 22.83
CA LEU A 346 -7.92 21.70 23.92
C LEU A 346 -9.30 22.29 23.65
N ARG A 347 -9.36 23.58 23.30
CA ARG A 347 -10.61 24.27 22.97
C ARG A 347 -11.34 23.60 21.80
N GLN A 348 -10.63 23.30 20.72
CA GLN A 348 -11.22 22.68 19.54
C GLN A 348 -11.71 21.25 19.80
N ALA A 349 -11.03 20.51 20.68
CA ALA A 349 -11.51 19.20 21.12
C ALA A 349 -12.77 19.32 21.98
N GLU A 350 -12.84 20.29 22.89
CA GLU A 350 -14.04 20.57 23.70
C GLU A 350 -15.23 21.04 22.85
N ASP A 351 -14.98 21.92 21.86
CA ASP A 351 -15.99 22.39 20.92
C ASP A 351 -16.52 21.25 20.03
N PHE A 352 -15.66 20.27 19.71
CA PHE A 352 -16.05 19.07 18.98
C PHE A 352 -16.90 18.13 19.84
N ASP A 353 -16.47 17.89 21.08
CA ASP A 353 -17.12 17.02 22.04
C ASP A 353 -16.65 17.34 23.47
N LYS A 354 -17.59 17.75 24.32
CA LYS A 354 -17.31 18.21 25.68
C LYS A 354 -16.66 17.14 26.56
N ASP A 355 -16.92 15.87 26.26
CA ASP A 355 -16.33 14.74 27.00
C ASP A 355 -14.82 14.64 26.78
N LEU A 356 -14.27 15.30 25.75
CA LEU A 356 -12.84 15.31 25.46
C LEU A 356 -12.06 16.29 26.34
N ALA A 357 -12.74 17.11 27.14
CA ALA A 357 -12.14 18.07 28.08
C ALA A 357 -12.18 17.61 29.54
N GLY A 358 -12.17 16.29 29.78
CA GLY A 358 -12.17 15.71 31.12
C GLY A 358 -11.05 16.25 32.04
N PRO A 359 -11.21 16.18 33.37
CA PRO A 359 -10.25 16.76 34.31
C PRO A 359 -8.91 16.03 34.31
N THR A 360 -8.92 14.72 34.06
CA THR A 360 -7.72 13.87 33.97
C THR A 360 -7.70 13.04 32.69
N VAL A 361 -6.51 12.57 32.31
CA VAL A 361 -6.35 11.61 31.20
C VAL A 361 -7.03 10.28 31.53
N GLY A 362 -6.98 9.83 32.79
CA GLY A 362 -7.65 8.61 33.23
C GLY A 362 -9.17 8.66 33.02
N ASP A 363 -9.79 9.79 33.36
CA ASP A 363 -11.22 10.02 33.13
C ASP A 363 -11.53 10.05 31.63
N LEU A 364 -10.74 10.78 30.84
CA LEU A 364 -10.88 10.81 29.38
C LEU A 364 -10.84 9.40 28.77
N LEU A 365 -9.84 8.59 29.14
CA LEU A 365 -9.69 7.23 28.63
C LEU A 365 -10.84 6.32 29.07
N THR A 366 -11.34 6.50 30.30
CA THR A 366 -12.50 5.76 30.82
C THR A 366 -13.76 6.10 30.04
N THR A 367 -14.03 7.39 29.84
CA THR A 367 -15.18 7.87 29.05
C THR A 367 -15.13 7.34 27.62
N LEU A 368 -13.97 7.44 26.94
CA LEU A 368 -13.82 6.93 25.58
C LEU A 368 -13.91 5.40 25.50
N ALA A 369 -13.41 4.67 26.50
CA ALA A 369 -13.54 3.22 26.55
C ALA A 369 -15.01 2.79 26.70
N GLN A 370 -15.82 3.54 27.45
CA GLN A 370 -17.25 3.27 27.68
C GLN A 370 -18.15 3.53 26.47
N ARG A 371 -17.66 4.24 25.43
CA ARG A 371 -18.39 4.42 24.15
C ARG A 371 -18.59 3.13 23.37
N CYS A 372 -18.00 2.01 23.81
CA CYS A 372 -18.36 0.69 23.31
C CYS A 372 -19.75 0.21 23.73
N GLU A 373 -20.39 0.89 24.68
CA GLU A 373 -21.69 0.54 25.24
C GLU A 373 -21.73 -0.95 25.68
N ASP A 374 -22.77 -1.69 25.29
CA ASP A 374 -22.97 -3.10 25.60
C ASP A 374 -22.15 -4.07 24.72
N ARG A 375 -21.53 -3.57 23.65
CA ARG A 375 -20.82 -4.40 22.65
C ARG A 375 -19.45 -4.85 23.13
N GLY A 376 -18.79 -4.01 23.94
CA GLY A 376 -17.40 -4.19 24.33
C GLY A 376 -16.41 -4.03 23.17
N TRP A 377 -15.11 -3.99 23.51
CA TRP A 377 -14.02 -4.04 22.54
C TRP A 377 -13.58 -5.50 22.36
N PRO A 378 -13.27 -5.96 21.12
CA PRO A 378 -13.09 -5.17 19.90
C PRO A 378 -14.35 -4.90 19.06
N SER A 379 -15.49 -5.51 19.39
CA SER A 379 -16.74 -5.44 18.63
C SER A 379 -17.21 -4.01 18.30
N ALA A 380 -17.04 -3.07 19.23
CA ALA A 380 -17.41 -1.67 19.05
C ALA A 380 -16.65 -0.96 17.90
N ALA A 381 -15.50 -1.49 17.45
CA ALA A 381 -14.74 -0.94 16.33
C ALA A 381 -15.48 -0.95 14.98
N ALA A 382 -16.69 -1.55 14.93
CA ALA A 382 -17.53 -1.64 13.74
C ALA A 382 -18.68 -0.63 13.67
N THR A 383 -18.98 0.12 14.74
CA THR A 383 -20.27 0.81 14.87
C THR A 383 -20.15 2.29 15.16
N GLY A 384 -21.17 3.06 14.75
CA GLY A 384 -21.35 4.45 15.17
C GLY A 384 -20.09 5.32 15.07
N GLU A 385 -19.82 6.07 16.13
CA GLU A 385 -18.64 6.92 16.23
C GLU A 385 -17.32 6.16 16.49
N THR A 386 -17.40 4.94 17.01
CA THR A 386 -16.25 4.07 17.31
C THR A 386 -15.78 3.29 16.09
N ASN A 387 -16.44 3.40 14.93
CA ASN A 387 -16.05 2.68 13.72
C ASN A 387 -14.67 3.17 13.20
N PHE A 388 -13.68 2.27 13.19
CA PHE A 388 -12.29 2.62 12.87
C PHE A 388 -12.09 3.08 11.43
N VAL A 389 -12.80 2.46 10.49
CA VAL A 389 -12.73 2.79 9.06
C VAL A 389 -13.40 4.14 8.80
N ALA A 390 -14.58 4.36 9.39
CA ALA A 390 -15.28 5.64 9.31
C ALA A 390 -14.47 6.77 9.94
N LEU A 391 -13.86 6.54 11.11
CA LEU A 391 -13.03 7.54 11.78
C LEU A 391 -11.76 7.87 10.98
N SER A 392 -11.15 6.87 10.35
CA SER A 392 -10.02 7.09 9.41
C SER A 392 -10.46 7.96 8.23
N ASN A 393 -11.63 7.69 7.65
CA ASN A 393 -12.18 8.49 6.55
C ASN A 393 -12.47 9.93 6.98
N ARG A 394 -13.02 10.15 8.18
CA ARG A 394 -13.25 11.49 8.75
C ARG A 394 -11.94 12.26 8.94
N LEU A 395 -10.90 11.63 9.48
CA LEU A 395 -9.56 12.22 9.59
C LEU A 395 -8.97 12.59 8.22
N SER A 396 -9.07 11.69 7.23
CA SER A 396 -8.60 11.97 5.87
C SER A 396 -9.38 13.10 5.19
N LEU A 397 -10.69 13.22 5.43
CA LEU A 397 -11.51 14.29 4.90
C LEU A 397 -11.18 15.64 5.55
N ALA A 398 -11.03 15.67 6.88
CA ALA A 398 -10.70 16.88 7.63
C ALA A 398 -9.38 17.54 7.15
N GLN A 399 -8.40 16.74 6.75
CA GLN A 399 -7.11 17.23 6.22
C GLN A 399 -7.20 17.83 4.81
N ARG A 400 -8.24 17.53 4.03
CA ARG A 400 -8.38 18.06 2.65
C ARG A 400 -8.79 19.52 2.62
N GLY A 401 -9.22 20.07 3.75
CA GLY A 401 -9.60 21.46 3.89
C GLY A 401 -11.07 21.72 3.54
N GLY A 402 -11.53 22.93 3.88
CA GLY A 402 -12.92 23.36 3.89
C GLY A 402 -13.19 24.21 5.13
N PRO A 403 -14.17 25.14 5.11
CA PRO A 403 -14.48 25.95 6.29
C PRO A 403 -14.75 25.08 7.52
N GLY A 404 -14.03 25.30 8.63
CA GLY A 404 -14.20 24.55 9.88
C GLY A 404 -13.62 23.13 9.90
N SER A 405 -13.03 22.64 8.80
CA SER A 405 -12.57 21.24 8.72
C SER A 405 -11.36 20.94 9.60
N TYR A 406 -10.37 21.83 9.64
CA TYR A 406 -9.15 21.62 10.43
C TYR A 406 -9.44 21.68 11.93
N GLU A 407 -10.41 22.50 12.33
CA GLU A 407 -10.85 22.67 13.72
C GLU A 407 -11.46 21.39 14.31
N THR A 408 -11.90 20.45 13.47
CA THR A 408 -12.38 19.13 13.94
C THR A 408 -11.26 18.14 14.22
N ILE A 409 -10.03 18.39 13.73
CA ILE A 409 -8.92 17.43 13.83
C ILE A 409 -8.57 17.10 15.28
N PRO A 410 -8.44 18.06 16.22
CA PRO A 410 -8.11 17.73 17.61
C PRO A 410 -9.11 16.76 18.26
N GLY A 411 -10.41 16.99 18.06
CA GLY A 411 -11.45 16.10 18.59
C GLY A 411 -11.42 14.69 17.97
N LEU A 412 -11.26 14.60 16.65
CA LEU A 412 -11.09 13.33 15.94
C LEU A 412 -9.82 12.57 16.40
N VAL A 413 -8.72 13.28 16.64
CA VAL A 413 -7.44 12.71 17.08
C VAL A 413 -7.55 12.14 18.49
N LEU A 414 -8.13 12.87 19.47
CA LEU A 414 -8.30 12.31 20.82
C LEU A 414 -9.24 11.11 20.82
N SER A 415 -10.35 11.18 20.10
CA SER A 415 -11.27 10.04 19.95
C SER A 415 -10.54 8.83 19.37
N ALA A 416 -9.80 9.01 18.28
CA ALA A 416 -9.02 7.95 17.64
C ALA A 416 -7.98 7.33 18.57
N LEU A 417 -7.22 8.15 19.31
CA LEU A 417 -6.17 7.66 20.21
C LEU A 417 -6.75 6.96 21.44
N GLY A 418 -7.90 7.41 21.97
CA GLY A 418 -8.62 6.72 23.04
C GLY A 418 -9.20 5.37 22.59
N TYR A 419 -9.80 5.30 21.41
CA TYR A 419 -10.29 4.04 20.85
C TYR A 419 -9.14 3.08 20.51
N VAL A 420 -8.01 3.58 20.00
CA VAL A 420 -6.78 2.80 19.82
C VAL A 420 -6.30 2.22 21.16
N GLN A 421 -6.38 2.99 22.24
CA GLN A 421 -6.02 2.53 23.58
C GLN A 421 -6.97 1.43 24.10
N ALA A 422 -8.28 1.57 23.89
CA ALA A 422 -9.25 0.55 24.26
C ALA A 422 -9.08 -0.74 23.44
N MET A 423 -8.87 -0.61 22.12
CA MET A 423 -8.55 -1.74 21.24
C MET A 423 -7.23 -2.42 21.61
N TYR A 424 -6.19 -1.67 21.99
CA TYR A 424 -4.94 -2.25 22.47
C TYR A 424 -5.18 -3.16 23.67
N ALA A 425 -5.94 -2.70 24.66
CA ALA A 425 -6.24 -3.49 25.85
C ALA A 425 -7.02 -4.76 25.51
N ALA A 426 -8.03 -4.67 24.63
CA ALA A 426 -8.82 -5.81 24.19
C ALA A 426 -7.98 -6.82 23.40
N LEU A 427 -7.23 -6.38 22.39
CA LEU A 427 -6.37 -7.27 21.59
C LEU A 427 -5.26 -7.91 22.42
N LYS A 428 -4.74 -7.22 23.43
CA LYS A 428 -3.76 -7.78 24.36
C LYS A 428 -4.36 -8.90 25.21
N GLN A 429 -5.62 -8.76 25.65
CA GLN A 429 -6.34 -9.80 26.37
C GLN A 429 -6.64 -11.03 25.49
N GLU A 430 -6.93 -10.80 24.21
CA GLU A 430 -7.12 -11.86 23.20
C GLU A 430 -5.80 -12.54 22.76
N GLY A 431 -4.64 -12.03 23.22
CA GLY A 431 -3.34 -12.69 23.03
C GLY A 431 -2.39 -12.05 22.03
N ALA A 432 -2.66 -10.82 21.55
CA ALA A 432 -1.73 -10.13 20.65
C ALA A 432 -0.40 -9.77 21.35
N ASP A 433 0.71 -9.90 20.62
CA ASP A 433 2.05 -9.64 21.13
C ASP A 433 2.41 -8.14 21.01
N ASP A 434 2.94 -7.56 22.09
CA ASP A 434 3.40 -6.18 22.17
C ASP A 434 4.93 -6.05 22.12
N GLY A 435 5.62 -7.19 21.94
CA GLY A 435 7.05 -7.29 21.70
C GLY A 435 7.50 -6.64 20.40
N ARG A 436 8.82 -6.55 20.20
CA ARG A 436 9.42 -5.84 19.05
C ARG A 436 8.95 -6.35 17.68
N LEU A 437 8.60 -7.63 17.59
CA LEU A 437 8.10 -8.28 16.37
C LEU A 437 6.59 -8.60 16.45
N GLY A 438 5.94 -8.25 17.57
CA GLY A 438 4.53 -8.50 17.82
C GLY A 438 3.60 -7.58 17.01
N GLU A 439 2.32 -7.88 17.02
CA GLU A 439 1.28 -7.16 16.27
C GLU A 439 1.03 -5.75 16.84
N LEU A 440 1.10 -5.59 18.16
CA LEU A 440 0.87 -4.33 18.87
C LEU A 440 2.17 -3.55 19.15
N GLY A 441 3.30 -4.21 18.96
CA GLY A 441 4.62 -3.66 19.21
C GLY A 441 5.26 -3.05 17.98
N GLY A 442 6.58 -3.21 17.87
CA GLY A 442 7.40 -2.63 16.82
C GLY A 442 8.63 -1.90 17.36
N ARG A 443 9.34 -1.22 16.45
CA ARG A 443 10.54 -0.48 16.84
C ARG A 443 10.18 0.78 17.62
N SER A 444 10.82 1.01 18.75
CA SER A 444 10.52 2.16 19.63
C SER A 444 10.79 3.52 18.98
N ASP A 445 11.68 3.61 18.00
CA ASP A 445 11.95 4.84 17.23
C ASP A 445 10.85 5.19 16.21
N ARG A 446 9.83 4.33 16.09
CA ARG A 446 8.71 4.43 15.14
C ARG A 446 7.35 4.58 15.83
N PHE A 447 7.37 4.85 17.14
CA PHE A 447 6.20 5.07 17.99
C PHE A 447 5.11 3.98 17.86
N PRO A 448 5.39 2.74 18.33
CA PRO A 448 4.44 1.63 18.28
C PRO A 448 3.26 1.85 19.23
N ILE A 449 2.16 1.10 19.05
CA ILE A 449 0.95 1.22 19.88
C ILE A 449 1.28 0.90 21.35
N SER A 450 2.12 -0.09 21.62
CA SER A 450 2.57 -0.41 22.98
C SER A 450 3.34 0.71 23.68
N LEU A 451 3.97 1.63 22.93
CA LEU A 451 4.58 2.83 23.51
C LEU A 451 3.53 3.88 23.85
N GLN A 452 2.55 4.12 22.96
CA GLN A 452 1.40 4.98 23.27
C GLN A 452 0.70 4.50 24.54
N HIS A 453 0.42 3.20 24.64
CA HIS A 453 -0.23 2.62 25.81
C HIS A 453 0.50 2.95 27.11
N ARG A 454 1.81 2.68 27.17
CA ARG A 454 2.62 2.98 28.35
C ARG A 454 2.65 4.48 28.69
N ARG A 455 2.69 5.35 27.68
CA ARG A 455 2.66 6.80 27.87
C ARG A 455 1.32 7.27 28.42
N LEU A 456 0.21 6.81 27.85
CA LEU A 456 -1.14 7.12 28.35
C LEU A 456 -1.33 6.66 29.79
N LEU A 457 -0.91 5.44 30.14
CA LEU A 457 -0.97 4.95 31.51
C LEU A 457 -0.15 5.81 32.48
N SER A 458 1.04 6.26 32.07
CA SER A 458 1.89 7.12 32.90
C SER A 458 1.32 8.53 33.14
N LEU A 459 0.31 8.93 32.36
CA LEU A 459 -0.33 10.24 32.43
C LEU A 459 -1.74 10.19 33.03
N THR A 460 -2.19 9.04 33.53
CA THR A 460 -3.56 8.84 34.05
C THR A 460 -4.01 9.92 35.04
N GLU A 461 -3.16 10.27 35.99
CA GLU A 461 -3.44 11.31 37.01
C GLU A 461 -3.16 12.75 36.52
N ALA A 462 -2.61 12.92 35.32
CA ALA A 462 -2.33 14.23 34.74
C ALA A 462 -3.57 14.83 34.07
N THR A 463 -3.55 16.13 33.81
CA THR A 463 -4.63 16.83 33.10
C THR A 463 -4.64 16.52 31.61
N VAL A 464 -5.80 16.67 30.94
CA VAL A 464 -5.89 16.56 29.47
C VAL A 464 -5.03 17.61 28.76
N GLU A 465 -4.84 18.79 29.35
CA GLU A 465 -3.88 19.78 28.86
C GLU A 465 -2.43 19.23 28.81
N THR A 466 -2.04 18.48 29.84
CA THR A 466 -0.73 17.81 29.89
C THR A 466 -0.60 16.74 28.80
N LEU A 467 -1.69 16.00 28.52
CA LEU A 467 -1.73 15.07 27.38
C LEU A 467 -1.56 15.79 26.05
N TRP A 468 -2.22 16.93 25.83
CA TRP A 468 -2.05 17.72 24.62
C TRP A 468 -0.62 18.18 24.41
N ARG A 469 0.03 18.62 25.48
CA ARG A 469 1.44 18.99 25.46
C ARG A 469 2.33 17.82 25.05
N GLU A 470 2.17 16.66 25.69
CA GLU A 470 2.90 15.44 25.32
C GLU A 470 2.65 15.02 23.86
N LEU A 471 1.39 15.08 23.40
CA LEU A 471 1.02 14.73 22.03
C LEU A 471 1.70 15.66 21.02
N ILE A 472 1.61 16.97 21.23
CA ILE A 472 2.18 17.97 20.32
C ILE A 472 3.72 17.92 20.36
N GLU A 473 4.33 18.00 21.55
CA GLU A 473 5.78 18.10 21.69
C GLU A 473 6.49 16.77 21.40
N THR A 474 5.98 15.67 21.93
CA THR A 474 6.69 14.38 21.89
C THR A 474 6.22 13.53 20.72
N TRP A 475 4.90 13.32 20.56
CA TRP A 475 4.38 12.32 19.62
C TRP A 475 4.36 12.82 18.18
N VAL A 476 4.19 14.13 17.98
CA VAL A 476 4.15 14.74 16.66
C VAL A 476 5.44 15.49 16.34
N ILE A 477 5.77 16.56 17.05
CA ILE A 477 6.94 17.41 16.73
C ILE A 477 8.25 16.67 17.01
N GLY A 478 8.40 16.07 18.20
CA GLY A 478 9.60 15.33 18.58
C GLY A 478 9.87 14.15 17.65
N GLN A 479 8.82 13.39 17.31
CA GLN A 479 8.89 12.31 16.33
C GLN A 479 9.25 12.82 14.93
N HIS A 480 8.65 13.95 14.48
CA HIS A 480 8.97 14.59 13.21
C HIS A 480 10.44 15.01 13.13
N VAL A 481 10.94 15.72 14.14
CA VAL A 481 12.32 16.22 14.20
C VAL A 481 13.29 15.05 14.21
N ARG A 482 13.06 14.06 15.09
CA ARG A 482 13.88 12.85 15.17
C ARG A 482 13.98 12.15 13.81
N TRP A 483 12.85 11.95 13.15
CA TRP A 483 12.80 11.23 11.88
C TRP A 483 13.41 12.01 10.72
N SER A 484 13.19 13.32 10.69
CA SER A 484 13.77 14.22 9.69
C SER A 484 15.29 14.25 9.81
N VAL A 485 15.81 14.40 11.02
CA VAL A 485 17.26 14.46 11.30
C VAL A 485 17.94 13.12 11.02
N ALA A 486 17.34 12.00 11.43
CA ALA A 486 17.90 10.67 11.23
C ALA A 486 18.05 10.27 9.75
N ARG A 487 17.36 10.98 8.84
CA ARG A 487 17.42 10.76 7.38
C ARG A 487 18.13 11.89 6.63
N ASN A 488 18.91 12.72 7.30
CA ASN A 488 19.74 13.72 6.62
C ASN A 488 20.93 13.05 5.89
N GLY A 489 21.36 13.65 4.77
CA GLY A 489 22.57 13.22 4.04
C GLY A 489 22.41 12.99 2.53
N ASP A 490 21.20 13.01 1.98
CA ASP A 490 20.94 12.81 0.54
C ASP A 490 20.53 14.09 -0.22
N GLY A 491 20.75 15.27 0.40
CA GLY A 491 20.40 16.57 -0.18
C GLY A 491 18.91 16.93 -0.18
N THR A 492 18.05 16.11 0.45
CA THR A 492 16.61 16.41 0.62
C THR A 492 16.37 17.16 1.94
N GLN A 493 15.67 18.29 1.90
CA GLN A 493 15.15 18.92 3.12
C GLN A 493 13.88 18.20 3.55
N ARG A 494 13.94 17.58 4.73
CA ARG A 494 12.84 16.80 5.32
C ARG A 494 12.19 17.48 6.52
N LEU A 495 12.92 18.39 7.16
CA LEU A 495 12.40 19.18 8.27
C LEU A 495 11.28 20.07 7.75
N ARG A 496 10.12 20.03 8.42
CA ARG A 496 8.92 20.81 8.09
C ARG A 496 8.59 21.83 9.16
N LEU A 497 8.98 21.54 10.39
CA LEU A 497 8.85 22.43 11.54
C LEU A 497 10.25 22.76 12.08
N ALA A 498 10.50 24.04 12.35
CA ALA A 498 11.71 24.50 13.03
C ALA A 498 11.35 25.33 14.26
N LEU A 499 12.22 25.35 15.26
CA LEU A 499 12.06 26.21 16.42
C LEU A 499 12.71 27.57 16.11
N GLY A 500 11.96 28.65 16.25
CA GLY A 500 12.44 30.03 16.19
C GLY A 500 12.13 30.82 17.45
N ASP A 501 12.46 32.11 17.45
CA ASP A 501 12.41 32.97 18.64
C ASP A 501 10.99 33.15 19.24
N SER A 502 9.95 32.97 18.41
CA SER A 502 8.53 33.08 18.81
C SER A 502 7.80 31.73 18.83
N GLY A 503 8.53 30.61 18.78
CA GLY A 503 7.98 29.25 18.79
C GLY A 503 8.20 28.51 17.47
N TRP A 504 7.31 27.58 17.16
CA TRP A 504 7.40 26.72 16.00
C TRP A 504 7.05 27.46 14.71
N LEU A 505 7.86 27.23 13.67
CA LEU A 505 7.76 27.82 12.35
C LEU A 505 7.60 26.72 11.29
N SER A 506 6.76 26.95 10.28
CA SER A 506 6.66 26.07 9.10
C SER A 506 7.76 26.43 8.10
N VAL A 507 8.70 25.50 7.85
CA VAL A 507 9.78 25.72 6.87
C VAL A 507 9.40 25.33 5.44
N HIS A 508 8.37 24.51 5.27
CA HIS A 508 7.83 24.14 3.96
C HIS A 508 6.67 25.05 3.55
N LYS A 509 6.54 25.31 2.24
CA LYS A 509 5.41 26.05 1.66
C LYS A 509 4.14 25.22 1.54
N ARG A 510 4.29 23.92 1.25
CA ARG A 510 3.18 22.97 1.10
C ARG A 510 2.93 22.25 2.42
N LEU A 511 1.67 21.95 2.72
CA LEU A 511 1.32 21.10 3.87
C LEU A 511 1.87 19.68 3.66
N SER A 512 1.94 18.90 4.73
CA SER A 512 2.39 17.51 4.68
C SER A 512 1.37 16.56 4.08
N GLY A 513 0.09 16.85 4.30
CA GLY A 513 -1.04 16.05 3.84
C GLY A 513 -1.70 16.56 2.55
N PRO A 514 -2.90 16.04 2.23
CA PRO A 514 -3.69 15.11 3.04
C PRO A 514 -3.06 13.72 3.09
N PHE A 515 -3.08 13.11 4.28
CA PHE A 515 -2.69 11.72 4.47
C PHE A 515 -3.91 10.79 4.33
N GLY A 516 -3.65 9.60 3.78
CA GLY A 516 -4.63 8.53 3.69
C GLY A 516 -4.11 7.25 4.36
N PRO A 517 -4.98 6.25 4.56
CA PRO A 517 -4.57 4.92 4.97
C PRO A 517 -3.43 4.41 4.09
N THR A 518 -2.46 3.70 4.69
CA THR A 518 -1.39 3.07 3.90
C THR A 518 -2.03 2.14 2.86
N PRO A 519 -1.72 2.28 1.55
CA PRO A 519 -2.21 1.34 0.55
C PRO A 519 -1.73 -0.08 0.87
N ASP A 520 -2.62 -1.05 0.83
CA ASP A 520 -2.30 -2.45 1.11
C ASP A 520 -2.76 -3.39 -0.01
N ARG A 521 -2.59 -4.68 0.22
CA ARG A 521 -2.77 -5.74 -0.77
C ARG A 521 -4.16 -6.37 -0.72
N LEU A 522 -5.09 -5.88 0.11
CA LEU A 522 -6.39 -6.51 0.30
C LEU A 522 -7.24 -6.45 -0.97
N LEU A 523 -7.34 -5.28 -1.61
CA LEU A 523 -8.08 -5.15 -2.88
C LEU A 523 -7.47 -6.00 -3.99
N SER A 524 -6.14 -6.05 -4.09
CA SER A 524 -5.44 -6.93 -5.02
C SER A 524 -5.78 -8.40 -4.76
N ALA A 525 -5.71 -8.85 -3.51
CA ALA A 525 -6.03 -10.22 -3.12
C ALA A 525 -7.46 -10.59 -3.51
N LEU A 526 -8.43 -9.72 -3.22
CA LEU A 526 -9.84 -9.89 -3.57
C LEU A 526 -10.07 -9.89 -5.08
N SER A 527 -9.40 -8.99 -5.81
CA SER A 527 -9.51 -8.93 -7.27
C SER A 527 -8.98 -10.20 -7.92
N LEU A 528 -7.82 -10.70 -7.46
CA LEU A 528 -7.23 -11.95 -7.94
C LEU A 528 -8.11 -13.16 -7.58
N ALA A 529 -8.66 -13.21 -6.36
CA ALA A 529 -9.60 -14.24 -5.92
C ALA A 529 -10.89 -14.24 -6.75
N ALA A 530 -11.42 -13.06 -7.08
CA ALA A 530 -12.60 -12.93 -7.93
C ALA A 530 -12.31 -13.43 -9.35
N GLN A 531 -11.15 -13.07 -9.90
CA GLN A 531 -10.83 -13.41 -11.27
C GLN A 531 -10.55 -14.91 -11.50
N CYS A 532 -10.12 -15.63 -10.47
CA CYS A 532 -10.02 -17.10 -10.47
C CYS A 532 -11.28 -17.80 -9.91
N SER A 533 -12.39 -17.06 -9.78
CA SER A 533 -13.72 -17.55 -9.41
C SER A 533 -13.83 -18.14 -8.00
N MET A 534 -12.94 -17.74 -7.08
CA MET A 534 -13.07 -18.07 -5.64
C MET A 534 -14.21 -17.28 -4.99
N ILE A 535 -14.45 -16.07 -5.46
CA ILE A 535 -15.53 -15.16 -5.05
C ILE A 535 -16.11 -14.48 -6.28
N ALA A 536 -17.29 -13.89 -6.14
CA ALA A 536 -17.85 -12.99 -7.15
C ALA A 536 -17.45 -11.54 -6.85
N ARG A 537 -17.35 -10.72 -7.89
CA ARG A 537 -17.12 -9.28 -7.81
C ARG A 537 -18.24 -8.57 -8.57
N ASP A 538 -18.86 -7.61 -7.91
CA ASP A 538 -19.84 -6.71 -8.48
C ASP A 538 -19.25 -5.30 -8.56
N ASP A 539 -19.31 -4.70 -9.74
CA ASP A 539 -18.80 -3.37 -10.05
C ASP A 539 -19.94 -2.38 -10.35
N THR A 540 -21.21 -2.68 -9.99
CA THR A 540 -22.35 -1.77 -10.19
C THR A 540 -22.24 -0.47 -9.41
N ASP A 541 -21.63 -0.52 -8.23
CA ASP A 541 -21.42 0.62 -7.35
C ASP A 541 -20.03 1.24 -7.54
N ALA A 542 -19.84 2.46 -6.99
CA ALA A 542 -18.56 3.16 -7.06
C ALA A 542 -17.41 2.41 -6.37
N GLU A 543 -17.72 1.61 -5.36
CA GLU A 543 -16.77 0.67 -4.74
C GLU A 543 -17.22 -0.77 -5.03
N PRO A 544 -16.31 -1.65 -5.50
CA PRO A 544 -16.68 -3.01 -5.83
C PRO A 544 -17.11 -3.80 -4.60
N ARG A 545 -18.15 -4.62 -4.78
CA ARG A 545 -18.67 -5.54 -3.77
C ARG A 545 -18.17 -6.95 -4.05
N PHE A 546 -17.73 -7.65 -3.01
CA PHE A 546 -17.23 -9.02 -3.12
C PHE A 546 -18.18 -9.98 -2.42
N MET A 547 -18.67 -10.98 -3.15
CA MET A 547 -19.71 -11.91 -2.71
C MET A 547 -19.21 -13.35 -2.76
N ALA A 548 -19.88 -14.26 -2.06
CA ALA A 548 -19.63 -15.68 -2.20
C ALA A 548 -19.75 -16.09 -3.68
N GLY A 549 -18.79 -16.89 -4.17
CA GLY A 549 -18.89 -17.42 -5.53
C GLY A 549 -20.12 -18.32 -5.65
N GLY A 550 -20.96 -18.07 -6.66
CA GLY A 550 -21.97 -19.05 -7.06
C GLY A 550 -21.25 -20.32 -7.53
N ASN A 551 -21.57 -21.46 -6.92
CA ASN A 551 -21.11 -22.77 -7.40
C ASN A 551 -21.59 -23.05 -8.82
#